data_AF-A0A9X9BRU1-F1
#
_entry.id   AF-A0A9X9BRU1-F1
#
_cell.length_a   1.000
_cell.length_b   1.000
_cell.length_c   1.000
_cell.angle_alpha   90.00
_cell.angle_beta   90.00
_cell.angle_gamma   90.00
#
_symmetry.space_group_name_H-M   'P 1'
#
loop_
_entity.id
_entity.type
_entity.pdbx_description
1 polymer ?
#
loop_
_entity_poly.entity_id
_entity_poly.type
_entity_poly.pdbx_seq_one_letter_code
_entity_poly.pdbx_strand_id
1 'polypeptide(L)'
;MKPKKLSESPQFRIALLLPLILGATLFITSALTNQNFKICLSSDCVNYFFELYKYPLSIIGLAVPLTAITAALHRSEEASHQIEETLKQNTFNNYIKHKEEFINVLEKLEITCACKFTDPLNTYKNIFPLNNYSSFNFKSQWKQHPSDNKPAQDNELLDFIRSELDGVMALIYAPNMDSFALRHVIYSIDEITDALRIKRTQEPFHQFSQSRLVWPTDYAKTSTMNLFNIVRTLELFSFHDRKQTEKKQEWNANMTLPNSGQTKQRNMELVNELAEDVSALF
;
A
#
# COMPACT_ATOMS: atom_id res chain seq x y z
N MET A 1 -9.03 -14.97 18.44
CA MET A 1 -9.37 -16.38 18.79
C MET A 1 -8.33 -16.83 19.82
N LYS A 2 -8.70 -17.44 20.96
CA LYS A 2 -7.70 -17.87 21.95
C LYS A 2 -6.93 -19.09 21.40
N PRO A 3 -5.59 -19.14 21.50
CA PRO A 3 -4.84 -20.31 21.07
C PRO A 3 -5.25 -21.51 21.91
N LYS A 4 -5.64 -22.61 21.25
CA LYS A 4 -6.00 -23.87 21.91
C LYS A 4 -4.71 -24.60 22.31
N LYS A 5 -4.69 -25.15 23.52
CA LYS A 5 -3.53 -25.91 23.98
C LYS A 5 -3.42 -27.23 23.21
N LEU A 6 -2.20 -27.71 22.97
CA LEU A 6 -1.96 -28.99 22.28
C LEU A 6 -2.73 -30.17 22.92
N SER A 7 -2.81 -30.21 24.26
CA SER A 7 -3.54 -31.23 25.02
C SER A 7 -5.07 -31.19 24.83
N GLU A 8 -5.59 -30.10 24.28
CA GLU A 8 -7.01 -29.94 23.95
C GLU A 8 -7.31 -30.40 22.51
N SER A 9 -6.28 -30.65 21.68
CA SER A 9 -6.46 -31.16 20.33
C SER A 9 -6.96 -32.62 20.37
N PRO A 10 -8.08 -32.95 19.70
CA PRO A 10 -8.58 -34.32 19.62
C PRO A 10 -7.58 -35.23 18.89
N GLN A 11 -6.85 -34.70 17.90
CA GLN A 11 -5.85 -35.45 17.14
C GLN A 11 -4.69 -35.90 18.05
N PHE A 12 -4.20 -35.00 18.91
CA PHE A 12 -3.15 -35.32 19.88
C PHE A 12 -3.62 -36.39 20.88
N ARG A 13 -4.85 -36.26 21.40
CA ARG A 13 -5.43 -37.26 22.32
C ARG A 13 -5.56 -38.63 21.67
N ILE A 14 -6.01 -38.69 20.42
CA ILE A 14 -6.13 -39.95 19.68
C ILE A 14 -4.74 -40.55 19.44
N ALA A 15 -3.78 -39.75 18.96
CA ALA A 15 -2.40 -40.19 18.71
C ALA A 15 -1.70 -40.74 19.97
N LEU A 16 -2.02 -40.18 21.15
CA LEU A 16 -1.49 -40.65 22.43
C LEU A 16 -2.26 -41.86 22.98
N LEU A 17 -3.59 -41.76 23.08
CA LEU A 17 -4.41 -42.73 23.82
C LEU A 17 -4.68 -44.00 23.01
N LEU A 18 -4.82 -43.91 21.68
CA LEU A 18 -5.16 -45.08 20.85
C LEU A 18 -4.08 -46.18 20.93
N PRO A 19 -2.77 -45.89 20.74
CA PRO A 19 -1.76 -46.93 20.84
C PRO A 19 -1.58 -47.45 22.28
N LEU A 20 -1.78 -46.58 23.28
CA LEU A 20 -1.74 -46.98 24.70
C LEU A 20 -2.86 -47.96 25.04
N ILE A 21 -4.10 -47.65 24.66
CA ILE A 21 -5.27 -48.51 24.92
C ILE A 21 -5.12 -49.82 24.15
N LEU A 22 -4.79 -49.78 22.85
CA LEU A 22 -4.60 -50.99 22.05
C LEU A 22 -3.48 -51.87 22.60
N GLY A 23 -2.33 -51.30 22.93
CA GLY A 23 -1.23 -52.05 23.53
C GLY A 23 -1.57 -52.62 24.90
N ALA A 24 -2.23 -51.85 25.77
CA ALA A 24 -2.68 -52.32 27.08
C ALA A 24 -3.69 -53.47 26.96
N THR A 25 -4.64 -53.39 26.02
CA THR A 25 -5.60 -54.47 25.79
C THR A 25 -4.91 -55.75 25.34
N LEU A 26 -3.94 -55.68 24.42
CA LEU A 26 -3.15 -56.84 23.98
C LEU A 26 -2.26 -57.39 25.11
N PHE A 27 -1.75 -56.52 25.97
CA PHE A 27 -0.97 -56.92 27.13
C PHE A 27 -1.82 -57.71 28.13
N ILE A 28 -3.02 -57.22 28.45
CA ILE A 28 -3.96 -57.87 29.37
C ILE A 28 -4.44 -59.20 28.78
N THR A 29 -4.83 -59.26 27.51
CA THR A 29 -5.29 -60.51 26.89
C THR A 29 -4.18 -61.55 26.86
N SER A 30 -2.95 -61.18 26.48
CA SER A 30 -1.78 -62.06 26.53
C SER A 30 -1.53 -62.60 27.95
N ALA A 31 -1.60 -61.74 28.97
CA ALA A 31 -1.43 -62.15 30.36
C ALA A 31 -2.52 -63.13 30.84
N LEU A 32 -3.79 -62.88 30.51
CA LEU A 32 -4.91 -63.74 30.92
C LEU A 32 -4.89 -65.11 30.23
N THR A 33 -4.40 -65.17 28.99
CA THR A 33 -4.29 -66.43 28.24
C THR A 33 -3.07 -67.27 28.63
N ASN A 34 -2.06 -66.68 29.29
CA ASN A 34 -0.86 -67.39 29.68
C ASN A 34 -1.03 -68.09 31.02
N GLN A 35 -1.28 -69.40 31.00
CA GLN A 35 -1.50 -70.21 32.20
C GLN A 35 -0.23 -70.43 33.05
N ASN A 36 0.96 -70.07 32.54
CA ASN A 36 2.24 -70.33 33.20
C ASN A 36 2.86 -69.06 33.81
N PHE A 37 2.05 -68.08 34.17
CA PHE A 37 2.56 -66.82 34.71
C PHE A 37 3.22 -67.04 36.10
N LYS A 38 4.54 -66.82 36.17
CA LYS A 38 5.31 -66.80 37.42
C LYS A 38 6.08 -65.49 37.48
N ILE A 39 5.99 -64.78 38.61
CA ILE A 39 6.80 -63.58 38.84
C ILE A 39 8.25 -64.03 39.01
N CYS A 40 9.11 -63.59 38.09
CA CYS A 40 10.51 -63.94 38.07
C CYS A 40 11.31 -62.77 37.46
N LEU A 41 12.42 -62.41 38.11
CA LEU A 41 13.28 -61.28 37.72
C LEU A 41 14.68 -61.73 37.28
N SER A 42 14.85 -63.02 36.94
CA SER A 42 16.09 -63.49 36.32
C SER A 42 16.21 -62.97 34.89
N SER A 43 17.44 -62.99 34.34
CA SER A 43 17.70 -62.60 32.95
C SER A 43 16.80 -63.33 31.95
N ASP A 44 16.59 -64.64 32.16
CA ASP A 44 15.83 -65.49 31.24
C ASP A 44 14.34 -65.12 31.26
N CYS A 45 13.81 -64.78 32.44
CA CYS A 45 12.42 -64.34 32.60
C CYS A 45 12.19 -62.96 31.96
N VAL A 46 13.15 -62.05 32.07
CA VAL A 46 13.09 -60.74 31.40
C VAL A 46 13.14 -60.89 29.88
N ASN A 47 14.01 -61.76 29.35
CA ASN A 47 14.07 -62.04 27.92
C ASN A 47 12.76 -62.65 27.40
N TYR A 48 12.21 -63.63 28.10
CA TYR A 48 10.93 -64.23 27.76
C TYR A 48 9.78 -63.21 27.80
N PHE A 49 9.79 -62.27 28.76
CA PHE A 49 8.84 -61.17 28.80
C PHE A 49 8.92 -60.30 27.53
N PHE A 50 10.12 -59.87 27.13
CA PHE A 50 10.28 -59.07 25.92
C PHE A 50 9.89 -59.82 24.65
N GLU A 51 10.15 -61.13 24.59
CA GLU A 51 9.75 -61.98 23.48
C GLU A 51 8.22 -62.10 23.40
N LEU A 52 7.56 -62.36 24.53
CA LEU A 52 6.10 -62.51 24.63
C LEU A 52 5.35 -61.19 24.37
N TYR A 53 5.84 -60.08 24.92
CA TYR A 53 5.16 -58.77 24.86
C TYR A 53 5.72 -57.83 23.78
N LYS A 54 6.53 -58.34 22.85
CA LYS A 54 7.11 -57.57 21.74
C LYS A 54 6.05 -56.75 20.98
N TYR A 55 4.91 -57.37 20.66
CA TYR A 55 3.84 -56.71 19.90
C TYR A 55 3.12 -55.61 20.71
N PRO A 56 2.59 -55.87 21.93
CA PRO A 56 2.04 -54.82 22.79
C PRO A 56 2.99 -53.65 23.01
N LEU A 57 4.26 -53.93 23.31
CA LEU A 57 5.28 -52.89 23.54
C LEU A 57 5.55 -52.06 22.27
N SER A 58 5.58 -52.71 21.10
CA SER A 58 5.75 -52.00 19.81
C SER A 58 4.59 -51.06 19.53
N ILE A 59 3.34 -51.49 19.81
CA ILE A 59 2.14 -50.66 19.62
C ILE A 59 2.15 -49.48 20.59
N ILE A 60 2.44 -49.70 21.88
CA ILE A 60 2.59 -48.60 22.85
C ILE A 60 3.69 -47.64 22.40
N GLY A 61 4.80 -48.17 21.88
CA GLY A 61 5.91 -47.39 21.34
C GLY A 61 5.50 -46.43 20.22
N LEU A 62 4.46 -46.74 19.44
CA LEU A 62 3.93 -45.85 18.39
C LEU A 62 3.30 -44.56 18.94
N ALA A 63 2.93 -44.50 20.22
CA ALA A 63 2.43 -43.26 20.82
C ALA A 63 3.44 -42.11 20.70
N VAL A 64 4.74 -42.39 20.82
CA VAL A 64 5.79 -41.36 20.73
C VAL A 64 5.87 -40.73 19.33
N PRO A 65 6.09 -41.48 18.22
CA PRO A 65 6.15 -40.88 16.90
C PRO A 65 4.81 -40.27 16.45
N LEU A 66 3.66 -40.87 16.81
CA LEU A 66 2.36 -40.30 16.45
C LEU A 66 2.11 -38.97 17.15
N THR A 67 2.38 -38.88 18.45
CA THR A 67 2.25 -37.61 19.19
C THR A 67 3.24 -36.56 18.67
N ALA A 68 4.47 -36.94 18.34
CA ALA A 68 5.46 -36.05 17.73
C ALA A 68 4.96 -35.45 16.40
N ILE A 69 4.36 -36.27 15.51
CA ILE A 69 3.77 -35.81 14.26
C ILE A 69 2.62 -34.83 14.52
N THR A 70 1.68 -35.18 15.40
CA THR A 70 0.55 -34.27 15.71
C THR A 70 1.00 -32.95 16.34
N ALA A 71 2.04 -32.97 17.18
CA ALA A 71 2.64 -31.76 17.74
C ALA A 71 3.29 -30.90 16.65
N ALA A 72 3.97 -31.51 15.67
CA ALA A 72 4.53 -30.79 14.53
C ALA A 72 3.44 -30.14 13.66
N LEU A 73 2.34 -30.85 13.39
CA LEU A 73 1.19 -30.31 12.66
C LEU A 73 0.55 -29.12 13.39
N HIS A 74 0.31 -29.25 14.70
CA HIS A 74 -0.24 -28.18 15.53
C HIS A 74 0.64 -26.93 15.53
N ARG A 75 1.96 -27.09 15.65
CA ARG A 75 2.92 -25.97 15.52
C ARG A 75 2.86 -25.30 14.14
N SER A 76 2.62 -26.07 13.08
CA SER A 76 2.45 -25.53 11.72
C SER A 76 1.18 -24.71 11.59
N GLU A 77 0.07 -25.15 12.18
CA GLU A 77 -1.19 -24.40 12.21
C GLU A 77 -1.03 -23.09 13.01
N GLU A 78 -0.38 -23.15 14.18
CA GLU A 78 -0.09 -21.96 14.99
C GLU A 78 0.78 -20.96 14.22
N ALA A 79 1.84 -21.43 13.56
CA ALA A 79 2.70 -20.59 12.74
C ALA A 79 1.91 -19.93 11.59
N SER A 80 1.01 -20.67 10.93
CA SER A 80 0.15 -20.14 9.88
C SER A 80 -0.74 -18.99 10.39
N HIS A 81 -1.42 -19.19 11.53
CA HIS A 81 -2.22 -18.15 12.17
C HIS A 81 -1.39 -16.94 12.60
N GLN A 82 -0.20 -17.17 13.13
CA GLN A 82 0.70 -16.09 13.52
C GLN A 82 1.15 -15.27 12.29
N ILE A 83 1.44 -15.93 11.17
CA ILE A 83 1.75 -15.25 9.90
C ILE A 83 0.56 -14.39 9.47
N GLU A 84 -0.67 -14.91 9.50
CA GLU A 84 -1.86 -14.17 9.12
C GLU A 84 -2.05 -12.90 9.97
N GLU A 85 -1.96 -13.01 11.30
CA GLU A 85 -2.07 -11.86 12.20
C GLU A 85 -0.92 -10.86 12.01
N THR A 86 0.30 -11.37 11.74
CA THR A 86 1.46 -10.53 11.42
C THR A 86 1.24 -9.76 10.11
N LEU A 87 0.66 -10.39 9.09
CA LEU A 87 0.32 -9.74 7.83
C LEU A 87 -0.73 -8.64 8.03
N LYS A 88 -1.75 -8.87 8.86
CA LYS A 88 -2.73 -7.83 9.23
C LYS A 88 -2.07 -6.65 9.94
N GLN A 89 -1.22 -6.92 10.93
CA GLN A 89 -0.49 -5.88 11.65
C GLN A 89 0.47 -5.10 10.73
N ASN A 90 1.18 -5.79 9.83
CA ASN A 90 2.07 -5.15 8.87
C ASN A 90 1.28 -4.27 7.89
N THR A 91 0.13 -4.73 7.42
CA THR A 91 -0.76 -3.95 6.54
C THR A 91 -1.22 -2.66 7.23
N PHE A 92 -1.67 -2.76 8.49
CA PHE A 92 -2.06 -1.61 9.30
C PHE A 92 -0.89 -0.62 9.49
N ASN A 93 0.27 -1.12 9.93
CA ASN A 93 1.45 -0.30 10.17
C ASN A 93 1.93 0.41 8.90
N ASN A 94 1.94 -0.31 7.77
CA ASN A 94 2.33 0.25 6.48
C ASN A 94 1.36 1.33 6.03
N TYR A 95 0.04 1.13 6.19
CA TYR A 95 -0.97 2.14 5.86
C TYR A 95 -0.76 3.44 6.66
N ILE A 96 -0.59 3.33 7.98
CA ILE A 96 -0.37 4.49 8.85
C ILE A 96 0.92 5.21 8.45
N LYS A 97 2.04 4.48 8.34
CA LYS A 97 3.35 5.06 8.04
C LYS A 97 3.39 5.71 6.66
N HIS A 98 2.78 5.10 5.66
CA HIS A 98 2.71 5.66 4.31
C HIS A 98 1.89 6.95 4.27
N LYS A 99 0.77 6.99 5.00
CA LYS A 99 -0.04 8.19 5.15
C LYS A 99 0.75 9.30 5.86
N GLU A 100 1.46 9.00 6.94
CA GLU A 100 2.33 9.97 7.62
C GLU A 100 3.42 10.52 6.70
N GLU A 101 4.12 9.65 5.97
CA GLU A 101 5.16 10.08 5.03
C GLU A 101 4.60 10.93 3.89
N PHE A 102 3.40 10.61 3.40
CA PHE A 102 2.72 11.44 2.42
C PHE A 102 2.45 12.85 2.94
N ILE A 103 1.98 12.99 4.19
CA ILE A 103 1.78 14.30 4.81
C ILE A 103 3.10 15.06 4.94
N ASN A 104 4.17 14.40 5.37
CA ASN A 104 5.50 15.00 5.43
C ASN A 104 5.99 15.49 4.05
N VAL A 105 5.67 14.76 2.98
CA VAL A 105 5.97 15.18 1.61
C VAL A 105 5.18 16.43 1.23
N LEU A 106 3.89 16.50 1.56
CA LEU A 106 3.08 17.70 1.33
C LEU A 106 3.64 18.91 2.09
N GLU A 107 4.02 18.77 3.36
CA GLU A 107 4.61 19.85 4.15
C GLU A 107 5.92 20.39 3.54
N LYS A 108 6.77 19.52 2.98
CA LYS A 108 7.98 19.94 2.25
C LYS A 108 7.63 20.70 0.96
N LEU A 109 6.57 20.28 0.26
CA LEU A 109 6.08 20.98 -0.92
C LEU A 109 5.53 22.35 -0.55
N GLU A 110 4.79 22.48 0.55
CA GLU A 110 4.22 23.74 1.06
C GLU A 110 5.30 24.83 1.26
N ILE A 111 6.45 24.44 1.82
CA ILE A 111 7.60 25.34 1.99
C ILE A 111 8.15 25.78 0.63
N THR A 112 8.26 24.85 -0.32
CA THR A 112 8.84 25.11 -1.64
C THR A 112 7.95 26.02 -2.49
N CYS A 113 6.63 25.81 -2.47
CA CYS A 113 5.67 26.57 -3.25
C CYS A 113 5.16 27.85 -2.57
N ALA A 114 5.51 28.08 -1.28
CA ALA A 114 4.86 29.07 -0.43
C ALA A 114 3.32 28.94 -0.43
N CYS A 115 2.84 27.69 -0.38
CA CYS A 115 1.42 27.34 -0.46
C CYS A 115 1.04 26.36 0.67
N LYS A 116 -0.27 26.11 0.84
CA LYS A 116 -0.84 25.26 1.88
C LYS A 116 -1.87 24.31 1.28
N PHE A 117 -1.74 23.02 1.53
CA PHE A 117 -2.79 22.04 1.24
C PHE A 117 -3.85 22.15 2.33
N THR A 118 -5.07 22.52 1.96
CA THR A 118 -6.15 22.73 2.95
C THR A 118 -6.76 21.44 3.45
N ASP A 119 -6.68 20.36 2.67
CA ASP A 119 -7.15 19.04 3.05
C ASP A 119 -6.19 17.93 2.62
N PRO A 120 -5.02 17.83 3.28
CA PRO A 120 -3.99 16.83 2.96
C PRO A 120 -4.52 15.38 3.00
N LEU A 121 -5.48 15.12 3.88
CA LEU A 121 -6.07 13.80 4.06
C LEU A 121 -6.98 13.40 2.90
N ASN A 122 -7.78 14.33 2.39
CA ASN A 122 -8.60 14.06 1.21
C ASN A 122 -7.74 13.93 -0.04
N THR A 123 -6.66 14.74 -0.18
CA THR A 123 -5.68 14.56 -1.26
C THR A 123 -5.07 13.15 -1.21
N TYR A 124 -4.68 12.66 -0.02
CA TYR A 124 -4.21 11.28 0.14
C TYR A 124 -5.27 10.26 -0.30
N LYS A 125 -6.53 10.43 0.12
CA LYS A 125 -7.63 9.52 -0.27
C LYS A 125 -7.89 9.52 -1.77
N ASN A 126 -7.77 10.66 -2.44
CA ASN A 126 -7.96 10.74 -3.89
C ASN A 126 -6.81 10.07 -4.65
N ILE A 127 -5.58 10.15 -4.12
CA ILE A 127 -4.41 9.49 -4.73
C ILE A 127 -4.38 7.98 -4.42
N PHE A 128 -4.85 7.58 -3.23
CA PHE A 128 -4.85 6.19 -2.77
C PHE A 128 -6.24 5.76 -2.25
N PRO A 129 -7.28 5.71 -3.12
CA PRO A 129 -8.67 5.50 -2.69
C PRO A 129 -8.92 4.13 -2.05
N LEU A 130 -8.08 3.14 -2.37
CA LEU A 130 -8.22 1.77 -1.87
C LEU A 130 -7.43 1.51 -0.59
N ASN A 131 -6.59 2.45 -0.15
CA ASN A 131 -5.78 2.29 1.05
C ASN A 131 -6.61 2.52 2.31
N ASN A 132 -6.65 1.51 3.17
CA ASN A 132 -7.32 1.54 4.46
C ASN A 132 -6.60 0.61 5.46
N TYR A 133 -7.15 0.46 6.68
CA TYR A 133 -6.54 -0.37 7.72
C TYR A 133 -6.40 -1.86 7.39
N SER A 134 -7.16 -2.35 6.41
CA SER A 134 -7.18 -3.77 6.00
C SER A 134 -6.57 -4.02 4.62
N SER A 135 -6.29 -2.97 3.86
CA SER A 135 -5.77 -3.07 2.49
C SER A 135 -4.79 -1.93 2.23
N PHE A 136 -3.59 -2.28 1.76
CA PHE A 136 -2.54 -1.30 1.53
C PHE A 136 -1.75 -1.59 0.25
N ASN A 137 -1.52 -0.54 -0.55
CA ASN A 137 -0.68 -0.54 -1.73
C ASN A 137 0.12 0.77 -1.82
N PHE A 138 1.37 0.69 -2.26
CA PHE A 138 2.22 1.84 -2.52
C PHE A 138 1.89 2.54 -3.86
N LYS A 139 1.24 1.83 -4.80
CA LYS A 139 0.86 2.40 -6.09
C LYS A 139 -0.48 3.11 -6.03
N SER A 140 -0.60 4.29 -6.66
CA SER A 140 -1.88 4.98 -6.89
C SER A 140 -2.76 4.24 -7.91
N GLN A 141 -2.12 3.51 -8.83
CA GLN A 141 -2.79 2.67 -9.81
C GLN A 141 -2.94 1.25 -9.30
N TRP A 142 -3.99 0.61 -9.74
CA TRP A 142 -4.31 -0.74 -9.34
C TRP A 142 -4.22 -1.72 -10.51
N LYS A 143 -3.74 -2.92 -10.25
CA LYS A 143 -4.17 -4.13 -10.96
C LYS A 143 -5.04 -4.91 -9.99
N GLN A 144 -6.26 -5.26 -10.39
CA GLN A 144 -7.06 -6.17 -9.60
C GLN A 144 -6.33 -7.50 -9.50
N HIS A 145 -6.63 -8.24 -8.43
CA HIS A 145 -6.17 -9.60 -8.28
C HIS A 145 -6.32 -10.35 -9.62
N PRO A 146 -5.37 -11.21 -10.05
CA PRO A 146 -5.37 -11.83 -11.38
C PRO A 146 -6.66 -12.54 -11.81
N SER A 147 -7.56 -12.83 -10.87
CA SER A 147 -8.87 -13.44 -11.07
C SER A 147 -9.96 -12.48 -11.58
N ASP A 148 -9.78 -11.17 -11.44
CA ASP A 148 -10.75 -10.18 -11.88
C ASP A 148 -10.33 -9.61 -13.24
N ASN A 149 -11.09 -9.93 -14.29
CA ASN A 149 -10.90 -9.47 -15.68
C ASN A 149 -11.14 -7.96 -15.87
N LYS A 150 -11.06 -7.12 -14.83
CA LYS A 150 -11.22 -5.68 -14.97
C LYS A 150 -9.87 -5.01 -15.27
N PRO A 151 -9.84 -4.05 -16.22
CA PRO A 151 -8.63 -3.31 -16.50
C PRO A 151 -8.20 -2.53 -15.26
N ALA A 152 -6.89 -2.27 -15.17
CA ALA A 152 -6.32 -1.38 -14.18
C ALA A 152 -7.14 -0.07 -14.13
N GLN A 153 -7.69 0.28 -12.96
CA GLN A 153 -8.35 1.56 -12.78
C GLN A 153 -7.28 2.60 -12.49
N ASP A 154 -7.19 3.57 -13.38
CA ASP A 154 -6.22 4.66 -13.27
C ASP A 154 -6.63 5.65 -12.18
N ASN A 155 -5.65 6.41 -11.69
CA ASN A 155 -5.92 7.46 -10.74
C ASN A 155 -6.45 8.71 -11.45
N GLU A 156 -7.77 8.91 -11.39
CA GLU A 156 -8.45 10.03 -12.08
C GLU A 156 -7.88 11.40 -11.71
N LEU A 157 -7.55 11.64 -10.43
CA LEU A 157 -6.98 12.91 -9.99
C LEU A 157 -5.59 13.15 -10.61
N LEU A 158 -4.69 12.17 -10.54
CA LEU A 158 -3.33 12.28 -11.08
C LEU A 158 -3.36 12.41 -12.60
N ASP A 159 -4.22 11.65 -13.29
CA ASP A 159 -4.39 11.75 -14.74
C ASP A 159 -4.95 13.12 -15.15
N PHE A 160 -5.93 13.64 -14.41
CA PHE A 160 -6.49 14.97 -14.62
C PHE A 160 -5.42 16.06 -14.46
N ILE A 161 -4.78 16.17 -13.29
CA ILE A 161 -3.78 17.23 -13.04
C ILE A 161 -2.60 17.11 -14.01
N ARG A 162 -2.26 15.89 -14.43
CA ARG A 162 -1.20 15.67 -15.40
C ARG A 162 -1.58 16.11 -16.80
N SER A 163 -2.79 15.77 -17.24
CA SER A 163 -3.33 16.19 -18.54
C SER A 163 -3.39 17.71 -18.64
N GLU A 164 -3.86 18.37 -17.59
CA GLU A 164 -3.93 19.84 -17.54
C GLU A 164 -2.53 20.47 -17.51
N LEU A 165 -1.61 19.94 -16.71
CA LEU A 165 -0.23 20.41 -16.69
C LEU A 165 0.47 20.23 -18.05
N ASP A 166 0.31 19.07 -18.70
CA ASP A 166 0.88 18.84 -20.04
C ASP A 166 0.26 19.80 -21.07
N GLY A 167 -1.02 20.17 -20.93
CA GLY A 167 -1.70 21.18 -21.74
C GLY A 167 -1.16 22.60 -21.53
N VAL A 168 -1.00 23.02 -20.28
CA VAL A 168 -0.34 24.29 -19.91
C VAL A 168 1.06 24.36 -20.53
N MET A 169 1.82 23.27 -20.44
CA MET A 169 3.17 23.22 -21.00
C MET A 169 3.17 23.24 -22.53
N ALA A 170 2.23 22.55 -23.19
CA ALA A 170 2.09 22.60 -24.64
C ALA A 170 1.81 24.04 -25.12
N LEU A 171 0.88 24.74 -24.45
CA LEU A 171 0.52 26.12 -24.75
C LEU A 171 1.69 27.07 -24.51
N ILE A 172 2.34 27.02 -23.34
CA ILE A 172 3.45 27.93 -23.02
C ILE A 172 4.58 27.87 -24.06
N TYR A 173 4.84 26.70 -24.64
CA TYR A 173 5.85 26.53 -25.69
C TYR A 173 5.33 26.76 -27.12
N ALA A 174 4.02 27.02 -27.31
CA ALA A 174 3.45 27.24 -28.63
C ALA A 174 3.94 28.55 -29.27
N PRO A 175 4.30 28.55 -30.57
CA PRO A 175 4.88 29.73 -31.24
C PRO A 175 3.93 30.92 -31.31
N ASN A 176 2.63 30.65 -31.43
CA ASN A 176 1.57 31.64 -31.55
C ASN A 176 0.52 31.36 -30.48
N MET A 177 0.49 32.17 -29.44
CA MET A 177 -0.51 32.10 -28.38
C MET A 177 -1.47 33.27 -28.53
N ASP A 178 -2.76 32.98 -28.66
CA ASP A 178 -3.81 34.01 -28.70
C ASP A 178 -4.37 34.29 -27.30
N SER A 179 -5.24 35.30 -27.20
CA SER A 179 -5.88 35.68 -25.93
C SER A 179 -6.70 34.55 -25.31
N PHE A 180 -7.21 33.62 -26.13
CA PHE A 180 -7.99 32.48 -25.65
C PHE A 180 -7.07 31.44 -24.98
N ALA A 181 -5.95 31.10 -25.62
CA ALA A 181 -4.93 30.22 -25.06
C ALA A 181 -4.31 30.78 -23.77
N LEU A 182 -4.06 32.10 -23.70
CA LEU A 182 -3.59 32.76 -22.47
C LEU A 182 -4.58 32.56 -21.31
N ARG A 183 -5.88 32.78 -21.55
CA ARG A 183 -6.93 32.52 -20.55
C ARG A 183 -6.99 31.05 -20.16
N HIS A 184 -6.85 30.14 -21.12
CA HIS A 184 -6.85 28.70 -20.84
C HIS A 184 -5.70 28.29 -19.92
N VAL A 185 -4.52 28.89 -20.04
CA VAL A 185 -3.40 28.63 -19.11
C VAL A 185 -3.79 29.02 -17.68
N ILE A 186 -4.40 30.19 -17.50
CA ILE A 186 -4.84 30.66 -16.17
C ILE A 186 -5.90 29.72 -15.60
N TYR A 187 -6.91 29.33 -16.39
CA TYR A 187 -7.96 28.41 -15.96
C TYR A 187 -7.42 27.02 -15.61
N SER A 188 -6.56 26.44 -16.43
CA SER A 188 -5.95 25.13 -16.12
C SER A 188 -5.11 25.19 -14.83
N ILE A 189 -4.40 26.28 -14.57
CA ILE A 189 -3.67 26.47 -13.30
C ILE A 189 -4.66 26.50 -12.12
N ASP A 190 -5.74 27.28 -12.24
CA ASP A 190 -6.77 27.38 -11.20
C ASP A 190 -7.43 26.02 -10.93
N GLU A 191 -7.83 25.30 -11.97
CA GLU A 191 -8.42 23.96 -11.87
C GLU A 191 -7.49 22.94 -11.19
N ILE A 192 -6.19 22.95 -11.52
CA ILE A 192 -5.21 22.10 -10.84
C ILE A 192 -5.11 22.47 -9.36
N THR A 193 -5.06 23.77 -9.04
CA THR A 193 -4.97 24.22 -7.65
C THR A 193 -6.22 23.88 -6.82
N ASP A 194 -7.41 23.99 -7.41
CA ASP A 194 -8.67 23.61 -6.77
C ASP A 194 -8.76 22.09 -6.57
N ALA A 195 -8.41 21.32 -7.59
CA ALA A 195 -8.38 19.86 -7.52
C ALA A 195 -7.43 19.35 -6.41
N LEU A 196 -6.28 20.02 -6.22
CA LEU A 196 -5.33 19.73 -5.15
C LEU A 196 -5.66 20.42 -3.81
N ARG A 197 -6.70 21.26 -3.78
CA ARG A 197 -7.13 22.05 -2.62
C ARG A 197 -6.00 22.91 -2.02
N ILE A 198 -5.18 23.48 -2.89
CA ILE A 198 -4.06 24.32 -2.53
C ILE A 198 -4.55 25.76 -2.34
N LYS A 199 -4.15 26.40 -1.25
CA LYS A 199 -4.31 27.84 -1.03
C LYS A 199 -2.94 28.46 -0.77
N ARG A 200 -2.81 29.77 -0.92
CA ARG A 200 -1.59 30.46 -0.50
C ARG A 200 -1.45 30.42 1.01
N THR A 201 -0.23 30.25 1.51
CA THR A 201 0.06 30.44 2.93
C THR A 201 -0.18 31.91 3.24
N GLN A 202 -1.24 32.22 4.00
CA GLN A 202 -1.41 33.55 4.56
C GLN A 202 -0.23 33.77 5.52
N GLU A 203 0.76 34.56 5.10
CA GLU A 203 1.54 35.28 6.10
C GLU A 203 0.57 36.10 6.98
N PRO A 204 0.92 36.41 8.24
CA PRO A 204 0.10 37.28 9.08
C PRO A 204 0.13 38.72 8.54
N PHE A 205 -0.54 38.96 7.41
CA PHE A 205 -0.86 40.28 6.88
C PHE A 205 -2.37 40.43 6.92
N HIS A 206 -2.83 41.14 7.95
CA HIS A 206 -4.21 41.49 8.26
C HIS A 206 -4.95 42.32 7.19
N GLN A 207 -4.57 42.29 5.91
CA GLN A 207 -5.04 43.30 4.94
C GLN A 207 -5.67 42.83 3.64
N PHE A 208 -5.76 41.53 3.33
CA PHE A 208 -6.43 41.08 2.11
C PHE A 208 -7.49 40.02 2.43
N SER A 209 -8.67 40.48 2.85
CA SER A 209 -9.80 39.62 3.19
C SER A 209 -10.74 39.32 2.02
N GLN A 210 -10.50 39.84 0.80
CA GLN A 210 -11.45 39.68 -0.31
C GLN A 210 -10.88 39.39 -1.71
N SER A 211 -9.56 39.42 -1.96
CA SER A 211 -9.04 39.09 -3.30
C SER A 211 -8.95 37.57 -3.51
N ARG A 212 -9.62 37.07 -4.56
CA ARG A 212 -9.61 35.64 -4.93
C ARG A 212 -8.31 35.17 -5.59
N LEU A 213 -7.51 36.10 -6.12
CA LEU A 213 -6.19 35.79 -6.67
C LEU A 213 -5.12 36.50 -5.83
N VAL A 214 -4.37 35.71 -5.07
CA VAL A 214 -3.24 36.18 -4.26
C VAL A 214 -2.00 35.52 -4.84
N TRP A 215 -1.44 36.02 -5.94
CA TRP A 215 -0.28 35.38 -6.58
C TRP A 215 0.91 36.36 -6.77
N PRO A 216 2.17 35.88 -6.83
CA PRO A 216 3.35 36.74 -6.96
C PRO A 216 3.43 37.46 -8.32
N THR A 217 4.28 38.49 -8.43
CA THR A 217 4.53 39.29 -9.65
C THR A 217 5.08 38.48 -10.84
N ASP A 218 5.43 37.21 -10.63
CA ASP A 218 5.84 36.26 -11.69
C ASP A 218 4.94 35.01 -11.65
N TYR A 219 3.63 35.26 -11.82
CA TYR A 219 2.53 34.29 -11.72
C TYR A 219 2.77 33.04 -12.57
N ALA A 220 2.92 33.22 -13.88
CA ALA A 220 3.04 32.15 -14.85
C ALA A 220 4.26 31.28 -14.58
N LYS A 221 5.43 31.87 -14.33
CA LYS A 221 6.66 31.11 -14.10
C LYS A 221 6.62 30.37 -12.76
N THR A 222 6.27 31.06 -11.68
CA THR A 222 6.29 30.51 -10.33
C THR A 222 5.21 29.44 -10.16
N SER A 223 3.97 29.71 -10.58
CA SER A 223 2.87 28.75 -10.49
C SER A 223 3.13 27.53 -11.35
N THR A 224 3.58 27.69 -12.61
CA THR A 224 3.88 26.54 -13.48
C THR A 224 5.02 25.68 -12.90
N MET A 225 6.08 26.31 -12.37
CA MET A 225 7.19 25.57 -11.75
C MET A 225 6.76 24.82 -10.48
N ASN A 226 5.98 25.48 -9.62
CA ASN A 226 5.48 24.89 -8.39
C ASN A 226 4.53 23.72 -8.69
N LEU A 227 3.57 23.92 -9.60
CA LEU A 227 2.65 22.85 -10.02
C LEU A 227 3.40 21.69 -10.66
N PHE A 228 4.40 21.96 -11.50
CA PHE A 228 5.24 20.91 -12.07
C PHE A 228 5.96 20.10 -10.99
N ASN A 229 6.54 20.76 -10.00
CA ASN A 229 7.22 20.10 -8.88
C ASN A 229 6.26 19.31 -7.99
N ILE A 230 5.05 19.85 -7.73
CA ILE A 230 4.02 19.18 -6.95
C ILE A 230 3.56 17.92 -7.67
N VAL A 231 3.09 18.04 -8.92
CA VAL A 231 2.60 16.90 -9.72
C VAL A 231 3.68 15.83 -9.85
N ARG A 232 4.91 16.22 -10.18
CA ARG A 232 6.02 15.26 -10.29
C ARG A 232 6.31 14.54 -8.97
N THR A 233 6.33 15.26 -7.86
CA THR A 233 6.56 14.67 -6.53
C THR A 233 5.44 13.68 -6.16
N LEU A 234 4.19 14.04 -6.43
CA LEU A 234 3.03 13.17 -6.19
C LEU A 234 3.09 11.91 -7.05
N GLU A 235 3.37 12.05 -8.35
CA GLU A 235 3.53 10.91 -9.28
C GLU A 235 4.64 9.95 -8.84
N LEU A 236 5.79 10.50 -8.41
CA LEU A 236 6.92 9.70 -7.93
C LEU A 236 6.59 8.98 -6.63
N PHE A 237 5.96 9.67 -5.67
CA PHE A 237 5.57 9.08 -4.40
C PHE A 237 4.56 7.96 -4.60
N SER A 238 3.63 8.12 -5.53
CA SER A 238 2.55 7.17 -5.78
C SER A 238 2.88 6.10 -6.82
N PHE A 239 4.11 6.07 -7.34
CA PHE A 239 4.53 5.15 -8.41
C PHE A 239 3.51 5.10 -9.58
N HIS A 240 2.98 6.27 -9.97
CA HIS A 240 1.98 6.37 -11.02
C HIS A 240 2.62 6.15 -12.38
N ASP A 241 2.14 5.16 -13.14
CA ASP A 241 2.63 4.91 -14.49
C ASP A 241 2.03 5.95 -15.45
N ARG A 242 2.89 6.84 -15.94
CA ARG A 242 2.49 7.94 -16.81
C ARG A 242 2.01 7.45 -18.17
N LYS A 243 0.75 7.69 -18.51
CA LYS A 243 0.23 7.51 -19.88
C LYS A 243 0.81 8.58 -20.82
N GLN A 244 1.06 8.21 -22.07
CA GLN A 244 1.31 9.20 -23.11
C GLN A 244 0.00 9.86 -23.50
N THR A 245 -0.03 11.19 -23.47
CA THR A 245 -1.14 12.00 -23.95
C THR A 245 -0.73 12.72 -25.23
N GLU A 246 -1.70 13.06 -26.08
CA GLU A 246 -1.47 13.90 -27.26
C GLU A 246 -0.86 15.25 -26.86
N LYS A 247 -1.39 15.86 -25.77
CA LYS A 247 -0.83 17.09 -25.16
C LYS A 247 0.66 16.96 -24.82
N LYS A 248 1.11 15.82 -24.29
CA LYS A 248 2.54 15.57 -24.02
C LYS A 248 3.37 15.50 -25.30
N GLN A 249 2.84 14.86 -26.34
CA GLN A 249 3.54 14.77 -27.63
C GLN A 249 3.67 16.15 -28.26
N GLU A 250 2.61 16.96 -28.18
CA GLU A 250 2.61 18.36 -28.62
C GLU A 250 3.61 19.20 -27.81
N TRP A 251 3.61 19.08 -26.48
CA TRP A 251 4.59 19.76 -25.63
C TRP A 251 6.02 19.39 -26.03
N ASN A 252 6.31 18.10 -26.22
CA ASN A 252 7.62 17.64 -26.68
C ASN A 252 7.99 18.21 -28.06
N ALA A 253 7.04 18.24 -29.00
CA ALA A 253 7.26 18.83 -30.32
C ALA A 253 7.60 20.32 -30.22
N ASN A 254 6.83 21.09 -29.45
CA ASN A 254 7.02 22.53 -29.27
C ASN A 254 8.35 22.85 -28.56
N MET A 255 8.80 22.01 -27.62
CA MET A 255 10.11 22.18 -26.98
C MET A 255 11.28 22.06 -27.97
N THR A 256 11.14 21.27 -29.03
CA THR A 256 12.20 21.06 -30.03
C THR A 256 12.29 22.15 -31.09
N LEU A 257 11.33 23.09 -31.13
CA LEU A 257 11.35 24.19 -32.08
C LEU A 257 12.52 25.16 -31.82
N PRO A 258 13.07 25.81 -32.86
CA PRO A 258 14.03 26.89 -32.67
C PRO A 258 13.45 28.01 -31.81
N ASN A 259 14.26 28.59 -30.92
CA ASN A 259 13.87 29.67 -30.00
C ASN A 259 12.76 29.30 -28.99
N SER A 260 12.48 28.01 -28.76
CA SER A 260 11.45 27.55 -27.82
C SER A 260 11.59 28.14 -26.41
N GLY A 261 12.82 28.39 -25.95
CA GLY A 261 13.10 29.09 -24.69
C GLY A 261 12.65 30.56 -24.67
N GLN A 262 12.88 31.30 -25.76
CA GLN A 262 12.41 32.69 -25.90
C GLN A 262 10.89 32.74 -26.03
N THR A 263 10.31 31.83 -26.79
CA THR A 263 8.85 31.67 -26.92
C THR A 263 8.20 31.44 -25.56
N LYS A 264 8.73 30.50 -24.76
CA LYS A 264 8.27 30.25 -23.39
C LYS A 264 8.32 31.52 -22.55
N GLN A 265 9.43 32.24 -22.56
CA GLN A 265 9.60 33.45 -21.75
C GLN A 265 8.57 34.52 -22.15
N ARG A 266 8.44 34.81 -23.45
CA ARG A 266 7.45 35.76 -23.97
C ARG A 266 6.03 35.37 -23.58
N ASN A 267 5.66 34.09 -23.75
CA ASN A 267 4.32 33.63 -23.42
C ASN A 267 4.05 33.68 -21.90
N MET A 268 5.06 33.41 -21.05
CA MET A 268 4.94 33.58 -19.61
C MET A 268 4.72 35.05 -19.21
N GLU A 269 5.41 35.99 -19.86
CA GLU A 269 5.22 37.43 -19.65
C GLU A 269 3.78 37.85 -20.02
N LEU A 270 3.26 37.38 -21.16
CA LEU A 270 1.86 37.64 -21.55
C LEU A 270 0.83 37.05 -20.57
N VAL A 271 1.09 35.85 -20.02
CA VAL A 271 0.22 35.26 -18.99
C VAL A 271 0.28 36.08 -17.69
N ASN A 272 1.46 36.60 -17.32
CA ASN A 272 1.60 37.48 -16.15
C ASN A 272 0.79 38.76 -16.32
N GLU A 273 0.95 39.45 -17.45
CA GLU A 273 0.19 40.68 -17.77
C GLU A 273 -1.32 40.43 -17.69
N LEU A 274 -1.81 39.35 -18.31
CA LEU A 274 -3.23 39.00 -18.26
C LEU A 274 -3.70 38.64 -16.83
N ALA A 275 -2.88 37.96 -16.05
CA ALA A 275 -3.23 37.58 -14.68
C ALA A 275 -3.32 38.80 -13.76
N GLU A 276 -2.46 39.80 -13.95
CA GLU A 276 -2.54 41.10 -13.25
C GLU A 276 -3.86 41.81 -13.56
N ASP A 277 -4.24 41.87 -14.84
CA ASP A 277 -5.52 42.47 -15.27
C ASP A 277 -6.72 41.77 -14.64
N VAL A 278 -6.72 40.43 -14.61
CA VAL A 278 -7.80 39.64 -13.98
C VAL A 278 -7.84 39.87 -12.48
N SER A 279 -6.68 39.94 -11.82
CA SER A 279 -6.59 40.15 -10.37
C SER A 279 -7.10 41.54 -9.95
N ALA A 280 -6.93 42.56 -10.78
CA ALA A 280 -7.41 43.91 -10.51
C ALA A 280 -8.95 44.05 -10.53
N LEU A 281 -9.65 43.05 -11.10
CA LEU A 281 -11.11 43.03 -11.21
C LEU A 281 -11.81 42.40 -9.99
N PHE A 282 -11.07 41.81 -9.05
CA PHE A 282 -11.61 41.09 -7.87
C PHE A 282 -11.05 41.60 -6.55
#